data_AF-A0A8H7UYZ2-F1
#
_entry.id   AF-A0A8H7UYZ2-F1
#
_cell.length_a   1.000
_cell.length_b   1.000
_cell.length_c   1.000
_cell.angle_alpha   90.00
_cell.angle_beta   90.00
_cell.angle_gamma   90.00
#
_symmetry.space_group_name_H-M   'P 1'
#
loop_
_entity.id
_entity.type
_entity.pdbx_description
1 polymer ?
#
loop_
_entity_poly.entity_id
_entity_poly.type
_entity_poly.pdbx_seq_one_letter_code
_entity_poly.pdbx_strand_id
1 'polypeptide(L)'
;MFSRLLILSLLISISTQVDAKWISEIPNAPSRGFSKLFAIPTWISHIEDYDDDAFNATTIFSVIIIAASTIYSLYHIFWVHLPTLPRSRRAIGPFNALILLYLISTFFASFTFSMMNAGRIWAAFGVFHNLFEIALLSHIMLRQKSLLERNFVSVCFVYLLFTMFIVIILPWPLDALFFKFQGLATDFALSIDLGRLYYHNKGLHKKSSIGTLITTADDDECEFNDDYTRECDQLVQQLQQQQKELNCDSSKKLKYEVMVYPHSNVAIIYIAATLHAIGNALVTFTNHFYMWVIFQFIYGISFPMYAYYCIAEPNASRISWYKVDYAKEALVMVSGITLAGLSIAIGIYNADIHR
;
A
#
# COMPACT_ATOMS: atom_id res chain seq x y z
N MET A 1 -26.21 -24.11 9.87
CA MET A 1 -26.83 -23.37 11.00
C MET A 1 -26.06 -23.59 12.31
N PHE A 2 -25.70 -24.84 12.64
CA PHE A 2 -24.90 -25.19 13.83
C PHE A 2 -23.55 -24.46 13.98
N SER A 3 -22.77 -24.31 12.89
CA SER A 3 -21.45 -23.63 12.97
C SER A 3 -21.56 -22.14 13.30
N ARG A 4 -22.66 -21.48 12.93
CA ARG A 4 -22.88 -20.05 13.22
C ARG A 4 -23.26 -19.81 14.68
N LEU A 5 -24.02 -20.73 15.28
CA LEU A 5 -24.38 -20.68 16.70
C LEU A 5 -23.18 -20.95 17.61
N LEU A 6 -22.27 -21.82 17.19
CA LEU A 6 -21.07 -22.19 17.96
C LEU A 6 -20.03 -21.05 17.97
N ILE A 7 -19.86 -20.35 16.86
CA ILE A 7 -19.02 -19.13 16.80
C ILE A 7 -19.63 -18.02 17.66
N LEU A 8 -20.96 -17.83 17.60
CA LEU A 8 -21.64 -16.82 18.40
C LEU A 8 -21.56 -17.13 19.90
N SER A 9 -21.74 -18.38 20.32
CA SER A 9 -21.63 -18.76 21.74
C SER A 9 -20.21 -18.64 22.24
N LEU A 10 -19.20 -18.98 21.43
CA LEU A 10 -17.79 -18.78 21.77
C LEU A 10 -17.47 -17.29 21.95
N LEU A 11 -17.94 -16.43 21.04
CA LEU A 11 -17.77 -14.97 21.16
C LEU A 11 -18.44 -14.41 22.41
N ILE A 12 -19.64 -14.89 22.76
CA ILE A 12 -20.37 -14.47 23.97
C ILE A 12 -19.65 -14.96 25.23
N SER A 13 -19.20 -16.21 25.28
CA SER A 13 -18.47 -16.76 26.43
C SER A 13 -17.13 -16.07 26.66
N ILE A 14 -16.46 -15.61 25.60
CA ILE A 14 -15.25 -14.80 25.72
C ILE A 14 -15.60 -13.40 26.25
N SER A 15 -16.71 -12.79 25.81
CA SER A 15 -17.09 -11.44 26.28
C SER A 15 -17.48 -11.36 27.76
N THR A 16 -17.94 -12.46 28.37
CA THR A 16 -18.39 -12.45 29.78
C THR A 16 -17.28 -12.69 30.79
N GLN A 17 -16.08 -13.10 30.35
CA GLN A 17 -14.92 -13.34 31.24
C GLN A 17 -13.78 -12.35 31.03
N VAL A 18 -13.82 -11.54 29.98
CA VAL A 18 -12.81 -10.51 29.75
C VAL A 18 -13.24 -9.26 30.51
N ASP A 19 -12.73 -9.11 31.73
CA ASP A 19 -12.61 -7.76 32.31
C ASP A 19 -11.86 -6.93 31.28
N ALA A 20 -12.56 -5.97 30.65
CA ALA A 20 -12.01 -5.08 29.66
C ALA A 20 -10.96 -4.21 30.34
N LYS A 21 -9.76 -4.76 30.46
CA LYS A 21 -8.55 -4.14 31.00
C LYS A 21 -8.00 -3.13 30.00
N TRP A 22 -8.88 -2.30 29.44
CA TRP A 22 -8.59 -1.32 28.38
C TRP A 22 -7.45 -0.39 28.82
N ILE A 23 -7.45 -0.01 30.09
CA ILE A 23 -6.48 0.91 30.67
C ILE A 23 -5.30 0.16 31.31
N SER A 24 -5.33 -1.18 31.37
CA SER A 24 -4.28 -1.93 32.04
C SER A 24 -2.90 -1.75 31.40
N GLU A 25 -1.91 -1.78 32.26
CA GLU A 25 -0.51 -1.65 31.93
C GLU A 25 0.24 -2.79 32.61
N ILE A 26 1.24 -3.34 31.93
CA ILE A 26 2.15 -4.31 32.53
C ILE A 26 2.98 -3.56 33.59
N PRO A 27 3.27 -4.16 34.77
CA PRO A 27 4.19 -3.56 35.72
C PRO A 27 5.53 -3.21 35.06
N ASN A 28 6.05 -1.99 35.32
CA ASN A 28 7.27 -1.46 34.71
C ASN A 28 7.20 -1.21 33.19
N ALA A 29 6.01 -1.16 32.60
CA ALA A 29 5.82 -0.67 31.23
C ALA A 29 6.36 0.77 31.08
N PRO A 30 6.81 1.17 29.87
CA PRO A 30 7.16 2.57 29.60
C PRO A 30 5.96 3.48 29.88
N SER A 31 6.23 4.71 30.31
CA SER A 31 5.18 5.70 30.54
C SER A 31 4.36 5.91 29.26
N ARG A 32 3.05 5.98 29.44
CA ARG A 32 2.10 6.17 28.35
C ARG A 32 1.76 7.64 28.19
N GLY A 33 1.80 8.14 26.97
CA GLY A 33 1.31 9.47 26.63
C GLY A 33 -0.21 9.55 26.64
N PHE A 34 -0.71 10.79 26.62
CA PHE A 34 -2.13 11.09 26.48
C PHE A 34 -2.35 12.02 25.30
N SER A 35 -3.49 11.87 24.64
CA SER A 35 -3.84 12.76 23.54
C SER A 35 -4.16 14.15 24.09
N LYS A 36 -3.73 15.20 23.39
CA LYS A 36 -3.94 16.58 23.86
C LYS A 36 -5.40 16.99 23.88
N LEU A 37 -6.17 16.58 22.86
CA LEU A 37 -7.55 17.01 22.69
C LEU A 37 -8.53 16.29 23.61
N PHE A 38 -8.29 15.02 23.91
CA PHE A 38 -9.27 14.17 24.61
C PHE A 38 -8.74 13.57 25.91
N ALA A 39 -7.46 13.79 26.25
CA ALA A 39 -6.80 13.18 27.41
C ALA A 39 -6.99 11.65 27.47
N ILE A 40 -7.06 10.99 26.30
CA ILE A 40 -7.16 9.54 26.22
C ILE A 40 -5.77 8.90 26.15
N PRO A 41 -5.57 7.71 26.74
CA PRO A 41 -4.29 7.01 26.66
C PRO A 41 -3.88 6.71 25.21
N THR A 42 -2.63 7.01 24.85
CA THR A 42 -2.09 6.81 23.50
C THR A 42 -1.10 5.64 23.47
N TRP A 43 -0.62 5.29 22.28
CA TRP A 43 0.48 4.36 22.08
C TRP A 43 1.83 5.05 21.95
N ILE A 44 1.90 6.32 22.32
CA ILE A 44 3.10 7.14 22.20
C ILE A 44 3.75 7.17 23.59
N SER A 45 4.96 6.65 23.71
CA SER A 45 5.81 6.87 24.89
C SER A 45 6.48 8.25 24.81
N HIS A 46 7.19 8.66 25.86
CA HIS A 46 8.04 9.86 25.79
C HIS A 46 8.97 9.78 24.57
N ILE A 47 8.97 10.79 23.70
CA ILE A 47 9.83 10.88 22.50
C ILE A 47 11.01 11.79 22.83
N GLU A 48 12.23 11.38 22.46
CA GLU A 48 13.43 12.19 22.64
C GLU A 48 13.43 13.38 21.68
N ASP A 49 13.86 14.55 22.18
CA ASP A 49 13.92 15.81 21.42
C ASP A 49 12.55 16.26 20.86
N TYR A 50 11.47 15.93 21.59
CA TYR A 50 10.10 16.22 21.15
C TYR A 50 9.83 17.73 21.07
N ASP A 51 9.47 18.18 19.86
CA ASP A 51 8.99 19.53 19.58
C ASP A 51 7.51 19.46 19.19
N ASP A 52 6.68 20.13 19.98
CA ASP A 52 5.23 20.05 19.84
C ASP A 52 4.70 20.71 18.56
N ASP A 53 5.26 21.86 18.20
CA ASP A 53 4.87 22.63 17.04
C ASP A 53 5.28 21.90 15.77
N ALA A 54 6.51 21.37 15.74
CA ALA A 54 6.99 20.57 14.63
C ALA A 54 6.20 19.25 14.48
N PHE A 55 5.82 18.60 15.59
CA PHE A 55 5.00 17.38 15.56
C PHE A 55 3.63 17.66 14.93
N ASN A 56 2.95 18.72 15.38
CA ASN A 56 1.64 19.10 14.85
C ASN A 56 1.76 19.54 13.38
N ALA A 57 2.74 20.37 13.03
CA ALA A 57 2.93 20.90 11.68
C ALA A 57 3.20 19.79 10.66
N THR A 58 4.11 18.86 10.98
CA THR A 58 4.45 17.75 10.08
C THR A 58 3.31 16.74 9.93
N THR A 59 2.55 16.50 11.00
CA THR A 59 1.34 15.66 10.96
C THR A 59 0.24 16.30 10.12
N ILE A 60 -0.03 17.60 10.29
CA ILE A 60 -1.02 18.32 9.48
C ILE A 60 -0.60 18.35 8.01
N PHE A 61 0.70 18.56 7.74
CA PHE A 61 1.25 18.51 6.39
C PHE A 61 0.92 17.17 5.70
N SER A 62 1.24 16.03 6.32
CA SER A 62 0.97 14.74 5.70
C SER A 62 -0.53 14.48 5.51
N VAL A 63 -1.38 14.86 6.48
CA VAL A 63 -2.84 14.75 6.38
C VAL A 63 -3.37 15.53 5.17
N ILE A 64 -2.91 16.77 4.97
CA ILE A 64 -3.33 17.61 3.82
C ILE A 64 -2.90 16.96 2.51
N ILE A 65 -1.64 16.47 2.42
CA ILE A 65 -1.14 15.85 1.19
C ILE A 65 -1.87 14.54 0.87
N ILE A 66 -2.13 13.70 1.87
CA ILE A 66 -2.90 12.46 1.71
C ILE A 66 -4.35 12.77 1.31
N ALA A 67 -4.98 13.78 1.92
CA ALA A 67 -6.32 14.23 1.57
C ALA A 67 -6.38 14.72 0.11
N ALA A 68 -5.44 15.59 -0.29
CA ALA A 68 -5.35 16.10 -1.66
C ALA A 68 -5.15 14.95 -2.66
N SER A 69 -4.26 14.00 -2.37
CA SER A 69 -4.01 12.81 -3.20
C SER A 69 -5.26 11.94 -3.36
N THR A 70 -5.96 11.71 -2.25
CA THR A 70 -7.20 10.91 -2.24
C THR A 70 -8.29 11.60 -3.05
N ILE A 71 -8.56 12.88 -2.79
CA ILE A 71 -9.58 13.66 -3.51
C ILE A 71 -9.23 13.75 -5.00
N TYR A 72 -7.97 14.00 -5.34
CA TYR A 72 -7.51 14.12 -6.72
C TYR A 72 -7.68 12.81 -7.50
N SER A 73 -7.30 11.66 -6.90
CA SER A 73 -7.51 10.35 -7.52
C SER A 73 -9.00 10.02 -7.71
N LEU A 74 -9.85 10.30 -6.71
CA LEU A 74 -11.29 10.10 -6.81
C LEU A 74 -11.90 10.99 -7.91
N TYR A 75 -11.53 12.28 -7.93
CA TYR A 75 -11.96 13.22 -8.95
C TYR A 75 -11.60 12.71 -10.35
N HIS A 76 -10.33 12.38 -10.59
CA HIS A 76 -9.89 11.90 -11.89
C HIS A 76 -10.55 10.58 -12.29
N ILE A 77 -10.74 9.64 -11.37
CA ILE A 77 -11.38 8.37 -11.70
C ILE A 77 -12.86 8.55 -12.06
N PHE A 78 -13.64 9.21 -11.20
CA PHE A 78 -15.09 9.22 -11.32
C PHE A 78 -15.63 10.35 -12.21
N TRP A 79 -14.92 11.50 -12.28
CA TRP A 79 -15.35 12.67 -13.06
C TRP A 79 -14.59 12.85 -14.38
N VAL A 80 -13.40 12.25 -14.54
CA VAL A 80 -12.63 12.34 -15.79
C VAL A 80 -12.62 10.99 -16.52
N HIS A 81 -12.08 9.93 -15.91
CA HIS A 81 -11.85 8.65 -16.58
C HIS A 81 -13.14 7.89 -16.90
N LEU A 82 -13.96 7.54 -15.89
CA LEU A 82 -15.17 6.76 -16.11
C LEU A 82 -16.16 7.41 -17.09
N PRO A 83 -16.39 8.73 -17.09
CA PRO A 83 -17.25 9.37 -18.08
C PRO A 83 -16.75 9.24 -19.53
N THR A 84 -15.44 9.22 -19.76
CA THR A 84 -14.84 9.07 -21.11
C THR A 84 -15.00 7.67 -21.69
N LEU A 85 -15.27 6.65 -20.84
CA LEU A 85 -15.46 5.29 -21.29
C LEU A 85 -16.91 5.04 -21.77
N PRO A 86 -17.09 4.19 -22.82
CA PRO A 86 -18.40 3.69 -23.22
C PRO A 86 -19.12 3.04 -22.03
N ARG A 87 -20.45 3.18 -21.94
CA ARG A 87 -21.26 2.67 -20.80
C ARG A 87 -20.98 1.20 -20.46
N SER A 88 -20.74 0.35 -21.46
CA SER A 88 -20.44 -1.08 -21.28
C SER A 88 -19.07 -1.38 -20.66
N ARG A 89 -18.17 -0.40 -20.60
CA ARG A 89 -16.79 -0.53 -20.09
C ARG A 89 -16.49 0.41 -18.92
N ARG A 90 -17.50 1.04 -18.32
CA ARG A 90 -17.33 1.92 -17.15
C ARG A 90 -17.07 1.11 -15.89
N ALA A 91 -15.85 0.64 -15.74
CA ALA A 91 -15.41 -0.06 -14.54
C ALA A 91 -13.96 0.32 -14.22
N ILE A 92 -13.68 0.50 -12.93
CA ILE A 92 -12.32 0.48 -12.42
C ILE A 92 -11.90 -0.98 -12.21
N GLY A 93 -10.66 -1.30 -12.56
CA GLY A 93 -10.14 -2.64 -12.28
C GLY A 93 -10.15 -2.94 -10.77
N PRO A 94 -10.36 -4.19 -10.33
CA PRO A 94 -10.46 -4.53 -8.91
C PRO A 94 -9.20 -4.16 -8.12
N PHE A 95 -8.02 -4.28 -8.72
CA PHE A 95 -6.76 -3.85 -8.11
C PHE A 95 -6.74 -2.34 -7.81
N ASN A 96 -7.17 -1.52 -8.78
CA ASN A 96 -7.24 -0.06 -8.60
C ASN A 96 -8.32 0.35 -7.59
N ALA A 97 -9.44 -0.37 -7.55
CA ALA A 97 -10.45 -0.16 -6.52
C ALA A 97 -9.86 -0.35 -5.11
N LEU A 98 -9.01 -1.37 -4.92
CA LEU A 98 -8.31 -1.59 -3.65
C LEU A 98 -7.33 -0.47 -3.32
N ILE A 99 -6.58 0.07 -4.29
CA ILE A 99 -5.69 1.22 -4.05
C ILE A 99 -6.47 2.48 -3.69
N LEU A 100 -7.62 2.74 -4.34
CA LEU A 100 -8.47 3.87 -3.99
C LEU A 100 -9.05 3.73 -2.57
N LEU A 101 -9.49 2.53 -2.19
CA LEU A 101 -9.94 2.26 -0.83
C LEU A 101 -8.80 2.40 0.19
N TYR A 102 -7.59 1.97 -0.17
CA TYR A 102 -6.39 2.17 0.64
C TYR A 102 -6.11 3.66 0.87
N LEU A 103 -6.15 4.49 -0.18
CA LEU A 103 -6.01 5.95 -0.07
C LEU A 103 -7.06 6.56 0.88
N ILE A 104 -8.33 6.20 0.70
CA ILE A 104 -9.44 6.67 1.54
C ILE A 104 -9.22 6.28 3.01
N SER A 105 -8.90 5.01 3.28
CA SER A 105 -8.69 4.54 4.65
C SER A 105 -7.46 5.16 5.29
N THR A 106 -6.38 5.37 4.53
CA THR A 106 -5.19 6.07 5.00
C THR A 106 -5.49 7.52 5.34
N PHE A 107 -6.30 8.22 4.52
CA PHE A 107 -6.75 9.56 4.84
C PHE A 107 -7.48 9.59 6.19
N PHE A 108 -8.46 8.71 6.41
CA PHE A 108 -9.19 8.65 7.68
C PHE A 108 -8.30 8.27 8.86
N ALA A 109 -7.38 7.32 8.69
CA ALA A 109 -6.42 6.95 9.72
C ALA A 109 -5.51 8.14 10.08
N SER A 110 -5.00 8.87 9.08
CA SER A 110 -4.10 10.02 9.31
C SER A 110 -4.85 11.22 9.93
N PHE A 111 -6.07 11.50 9.44
CA PHE A 111 -6.91 12.57 9.98
C PHE A 111 -7.32 12.29 11.43
N THR A 112 -7.73 11.06 11.74
CA THR A 112 -8.07 10.70 13.13
C THR A 112 -6.83 10.68 14.01
N PHE A 113 -5.66 10.28 13.50
CA PHE A 113 -4.39 10.41 14.20
C PHE A 113 -4.13 11.87 14.59
N SER A 114 -4.30 12.84 13.69
CA SER A 114 -4.05 14.25 14.02
C SER A 114 -4.98 14.81 15.09
N MET A 115 -6.15 14.19 15.31
CA MET A 115 -7.07 14.59 16.38
C MET A 115 -6.77 13.91 17.72
N MET A 116 -6.50 12.60 17.71
CA MET A 116 -6.52 11.81 18.95
C MET A 116 -5.22 11.04 19.24
N ASN A 117 -4.18 11.23 18.41
CA ASN A 117 -2.94 10.44 18.38
C ASN A 117 -3.20 8.93 18.20
N ALA A 118 -2.12 8.16 17.98
CA ALA A 118 -2.22 6.71 17.90
C ALA A 118 -2.62 6.14 19.27
N GLY A 119 -3.54 5.18 19.28
CA GLY A 119 -4.09 4.57 20.48
C GLY A 119 -5.21 3.60 20.12
N ARG A 120 -5.85 2.99 21.12
CA ARG A 120 -6.89 1.98 20.89
C ARG A 120 -8.12 2.50 20.13
N ILE A 121 -8.53 3.74 20.39
CA ILE A 121 -9.66 4.36 19.66
C ILE A 121 -9.25 4.62 18.21
N TRP A 122 -8.06 5.18 18.01
CA TRP A 122 -7.50 5.39 16.68
C TRP A 122 -7.33 4.08 15.89
N ALA A 123 -7.00 2.98 16.57
CA ALA A 123 -6.83 1.66 15.96
C ALA A 123 -8.05 1.21 15.15
N ALA A 124 -9.26 1.62 15.54
CA ALA A 124 -10.48 1.33 14.78
C ALA A 124 -10.47 1.94 13.37
N PHE A 125 -9.70 3.01 13.14
CA PHE A 125 -9.46 3.61 11.83
C PHE A 125 -8.19 3.06 11.20
N GLY A 126 -7.10 2.97 11.97
CA GLY A 126 -5.83 2.44 11.50
C GLY A 126 -5.92 1.00 10.98
N VAL A 127 -6.81 0.17 11.55
CA VAL A 127 -6.97 -1.22 11.11
C VAL A 127 -7.48 -1.32 9.68
N PHE A 128 -8.24 -0.34 9.18
CA PHE A 128 -8.70 -0.32 7.79
C PHE A 128 -7.56 -0.02 6.82
N HIS A 129 -6.61 0.82 7.20
CA HIS A 129 -5.39 1.06 6.42
C HIS A 129 -4.62 -0.25 6.22
N ASN A 130 -4.32 -0.96 7.31
CA ASN A 130 -3.64 -2.26 7.26
C ASN A 130 -4.48 -3.34 6.54
N LEU A 131 -5.81 -3.29 6.69
CA LEU A 131 -6.71 -4.20 5.97
C LEU A 131 -6.53 -4.06 4.46
N PHE A 132 -6.45 -2.82 3.95
CA PHE A 132 -6.34 -2.61 2.51
C PHE A 132 -4.94 -2.95 1.96
N GLU A 133 -3.89 -2.92 2.78
CA GLU A 133 -2.59 -3.51 2.43
C GLU A 133 -2.68 -5.02 2.29
N ILE A 134 -3.29 -5.70 3.26
CA ILE A 134 -3.54 -7.15 3.19
C ILE A 134 -4.41 -7.47 1.97
N ALA A 135 -5.39 -6.62 1.67
CA ALA A 135 -6.26 -6.77 0.52
C ALA A 135 -5.46 -6.67 -0.80
N LEU A 136 -4.56 -5.70 -0.91
CA LEU A 136 -3.67 -5.52 -2.06
C LEU A 136 -2.70 -6.68 -2.21
N LEU A 137 -2.02 -7.06 -1.12
CA LEU A 137 -1.11 -8.19 -1.07
C LEU A 137 -1.82 -9.49 -1.50
N SER A 138 -2.98 -9.77 -0.91
CA SER A 138 -3.82 -10.91 -1.26
C SER A 138 -4.26 -10.87 -2.73
N HIS A 139 -4.59 -9.68 -3.26
CA HIS A 139 -4.98 -9.54 -4.67
C HIS A 139 -3.84 -9.94 -5.62
N ILE A 140 -2.59 -9.58 -5.30
CA ILE A 140 -1.43 -9.93 -6.12
C ILE A 140 -1.13 -11.44 -5.97
N MET A 141 -1.07 -11.95 -4.74
CA MET A 141 -0.69 -13.32 -4.44
C MET A 141 -1.74 -14.38 -4.83
N LEU A 142 -3.03 -14.03 -4.86
CA LEU A 142 -4.13 -15.03 -4.95
C LEU A 142 -5.00 -14.88 -6.20
N ARG A 143 -4.64 -13.99 -7.14
CA ARG A 143 -5.38 -13.65 -8.36
C ARG A 143 -5.78 -14.84 -9.25
N GLN A 144 -5.24 -16.03 -9.01
CA GLN A 144 -5.44 -17.22 -9.84
C GLN A 144 -6.58 -18.16 -9.40
N LYS A 145 -7.42 -17.83 -8.40
CA LYS A 145 -8.52 -18.73 -7.98
C LYS A 145 -9.85 -18.01 -7.71
N SER A 146 -10.90 -18.44 -8.42
CA SER A 146 -12.31 -18.03 -8.21
C SER A 146 -12.84 -18.29 -6.78
N LEU A 147 -12.23 -19.23 -6.05
CA LEU A 147 -12.64 -19.58 -4.69
C LEU A 147 -12.36 -18.47 -3.68
N LEU A 148 -11.34 -17.64 -3.90
CA LEU A 148 -10.99 -16.60 -2.94
C LEU A 148 -11.88 -15.36 -3.10
N GLU A 149 -12.31 -15.02 -4.32
CA GLU A 149 -13.24 -13.90 -4.54
C GLU A 149 -14.51 -14.04 -3.70
N ARG A 150 -15.01 -15.28 -3.53
CA ARG A 150 -16.22 -15.54 -2.72
C ARG A 150 -16.00 -15.41 -1.21
N ASN A 151 -14.78 -15.66 -0.74
CA ASN A 151 -14.47 -15.68 0.70
C ASN A 151 -13.61 -14.48 1.15
N PHE A 152 -13.13 -13.65 0.23
CA PHE A 152 -12.21 -12.55 0.48
C PHE A 152 -12.76 -11.58 1.52
N VAL A 153 -14.02 -11.16 1.36
CA VAL A 153 -14.72 -10.30 2.32
C VAL A 153 -14.78 -10.93 3.70
N SER A 154 -15.03 -12.24 3.79
CA SER A 154 -15.05 -12.97 5.07
C SER A 154 -13.67 -13.02 5.71
N VAL A 155 -12.59 -13.21 4.94
CA VAL A 155 -11.21 -13.19 5.45
C VAL A 155 -10.85 -11.80 5.98
N CYS A 156 -11.16 -10.75 5.22
CA CYS A 156 -11.00 -9.36 5.64
C CYS A 156 -11.75 -9.07 6.95
N PHE A 157 -13.00 -9.53 7.06
CA PHE A 157 -13.81 -9.36 8.26
C PHE A 157 -13.22 -10.10 9.47
N VAL A 158 -12.78 -11.35 9.29
CA VAL A 158 -12.11 -12.12 10.35
C VAL A 158 -10.82 -11.44 10.80
N TYR A 159 -10.01 -10.91 9.86
CA TYR A 159 -8.81 -10.15 10.17
C TYR A 159 -9.12 -8.91 11.01
N LEU A 160 -10.15 -8.12 10.63
CA LEU A 160 -10.57 -6.94 11.39
C LEU A 160 -10.98 -7.32 12.82
N LEU A 161 -11.83 -8.33 12.97
CA LEU A 161 -12.29 -8.79 14.29
C LEU A 161 -11.14 -9.28 15.15
N PHE A 162 -10.26 -10.12 14.59
CA PHE A 162 -9.12 -10.67 15.30
C PHE A 162 -8.15 -9.57 15.75
N THR A 163 -7.82 -8.64 14.87
CA THR A 163 -6.89 -7.54 15.17
C THR A 163 -7.44 -6.64 16.27
N MET A 164 -8.71 -6.22 16.15
CA MET A 164 -9.34 -5.38 17.16
C MET A 164 -9.53 -6.11 18.49
N PHE A 165 -9.87 -7.39 18.46
CA PHE A 165 -9.98 -8.22 19.65
C PHE A 165 -8.66 -8.29 20.42
N ILE A 166 -7.54 -8.55 19.73
CA ILE A 166 -6.22 -8.57 20.34
C ILE A 166 -5.84 -7.20 20.91
N VAL A 167 -6.04 -6.11 20.15
CA VAL A 167 -5.74 -4.75 20.61
C VAL A 167 -6.52 -4.36 21.87
N ILE A 168 -7.78 -4.79 21.97
CA ILE A 168 -8.61 -4.51 23.15
C ILE A 168 -8.14 -5.30 24.37
N ILE A 169 -7.68 -6.54 24.18
CA ILE A 169 -7.34 -7.45 25.28
C ILE A 169 -5.91 -7.24 25.79
N LEU A 170 -4.95 -7.04 24.89
CA LEU A 170 -3.55 -6.94 25.29
C LEU A 170 -3.35 -5.70 26.17
N PRO A 171 -2.60 -5.78 27.29
CA PRO A 171 -2.21 -4.62 28.07
C PRO A 171 -1.12 -3.82 27.34
N TRP A 172 -0.92 -2.56 27.74
CA TRP A 172 0.22 -1.80 27.24
C TRP A 172 1.56 -2.34 27.77
N PRO A 173 2.62 -2.37 26.92
CA PRO A 173 2.70 -1.89 25.54
C PRO A 173 2.39 -2.94 24.45
N LEU A 174 1.90 -4.12 24.82
CA LEU A 174 1.74 -5.24 23.90
C LEU A 174 0.67 -5.00 22.83
N ASP A 175 -0.38 -4.23 23.14
CA ASP A 175 -1.40 -3.81 22.18
C ASP A 175 -0.79 -2.99 21.02
N ALA A 176 0.02 -2.00 21.36
CA ALA A 176 0.72 -1.16 20.39
C ALA A 176 1.76 -1.95 19.59
N LEU A 177 2.55 -2.79 20.26
CA LEU A 177 3.54 -3.64 19.61
C LEU A 177 2.90 -4.62 18.63
N PHE A 178 1.81 -5.28 19.01
CA PHE A 178 1.07 -6.16 18.12
C PHE A 178 0.53 -5.40 16.90
N PHE A 179 -0.11 -4.24 17.14
CA PHE A 179 -0.66 -3.44 16.04
C PHE A 179 0.44 -2.95 15.09
N LYS A 180 1.58 -2.51 15.62
CA LYS A 180 2.74 -2.11 14.81
C LYS A 180 3.34 -3.30 14.06
N PHE A 181 3.51 -4.45 14.72
CA PHE A 181 4.08 -5.65 14.12
C PHE A 181 3.32 -6.11 12.90
N GLN A 182 1.99 -6.24 13.00
CA GLN A 182 1.20 -6.74 11.87
C GLN A 182 1.23 -5.77 10.68
N GLY A 183 1.18 -4.45 10.93
CA GLY A 183 1.23 -3.43 9.86
C GLY A 183 2.59 -3.40 9.19
N LEU A 184 3.67 -3.45 9.98
CA LEU A 184 5.02 -3.46 9.42
C LEU A 184 5.31 -4.76 8.64
N ALA A 185 4.74 -5.90 9.06
CA ALA A 185 4.87 -7.15 8.33
C ALA A 185 4.16 -7.06 6.97
N THR A 186 2.99 -6.43 6.90
CA THR A 186 2.25 -6.24 5.65
C THR A 186 2.92 -5.23 4.74
N ASP A 187 3.48 -4.15 5.28
CA ASP A 187 4.26 -3.15 4.54
C ASP A 187 5.43 -3.78 3.79
N PHE A 188 6.27 -4.54 4.51
CA PHE A 188 7.41 -5.21 3.92
C PHE A 188 6.99 -6.26 2.90
N ALA A 189 5.99 -7.09 3.22
CA ALA A 189 5.48 -8.10 2.31
C ALA A 189 4.94 -7.48 1.01
N LEU A 190 4.15 -6.39 1.12
CA LEU A 190 3.58 -5.68 -0.02
C LEU A 190 4.66 -5.01 -0.88
N SER A 191 5.67 -4.38 -0.27
CA SER A 191 6.81 -3.80 -0.99
C SER A 191 7.57 -4.88 -1.79
N ILE A 192 7.88 -6.02 -1.16
CA ILE A 192 8.55 -7.14 -1.83
C ILE A 192 7.69 -7.66 -3.00
N ASP A 193 6.39 -7.80 -2.78
CA ASP A 193 5.51 -8.40 -3.79
C ASP A 193 5.26 -7.49 -4.99
N LEU A 194 5.12 -6.18 -4.75
CA LEU A 194 5.09 -5.17 -5.82
C LEU A 194 6.42 -5.11 -6.58
N GLY A 195 7.56 -5.31 -5.89
CA GLY A 195 8.87 -5.46 -6.53
C GLY A 195 8.89 -6.65 -7.48
N ARG A 196 8.38 -7.82 -7.05
CA ARG A 196 8.24 -9.01 -7.91
C ARG A 196 7.36 -8.72 -9.13
N LEU A 197 6.23 -8.04 -8.94
CA LEU A 197 5.31 -7.68 -10.02
C LEU A 197 5.97 -6.72 -11.03
N TYR A 198 6.74 -5.73 -10.55
CA TYR A 198 7.53 -4.83 -11.37
C TYR A 198 8.54 -5.59 -12.24
N TYR A 199 9.41 -6.39 -11.62
CA TYR A 199 10.45 -7.11 -12.35
C TYR A 199 9.86 -8.14 -13.33
N HIS A 200 8.71 -8.74 -13.01
CA HIS A 200 8.00 -9.61 -13.93
C HIS A 200 7.55 -8.87 -15.21
N ASN A 201 6.87 -7.73 -15.06
CA ASN A 201 6.39 -6.94 -16.20
C ASN A 201 7.56 -6.34 -17.01
N LYS A 202 8.63 -5.89 -16.33
CA LYS A 202 9.85 -5.42 -16.99
C LYS A 202 10.51 -6.52 -17.81
N GLY A 203 10.58 -7.73 -17.26
CA GLY A 203 11.15 -8.90 -17.94
C GLY A 203 10.36 -9.31 -19.18
N LEU A 204 9.02 -9.24 -19.14
CA LEU A 204 8.18 -9.50 -20.31
C LEU A 204 8.38 -8.45 -21.40
N HIS A 205 8.46 -7.17 -21.02
CA HIS A 205 8.72 -6.08 -21.97
C HIS A 205 10.05 -6.23 -22.70
N LYS A 206 11.12 -6.61 -21.96
CA LYS A 206 12.44 -6.87 -22.57
C LYS A 206 12.39 -8.04 -23.57
N LYS A 207 11.57 -9.06 -23.30
CA LYS A 207 11.42 -10.21 -24.22
C LYS A 207 10.62 -9.86 -25.47
N SER A 208 9.59 -9.02 -25.35
CA SER A 208 8.80 -8.58 -26.51
C SER A 208 9.58 -7.62 -27.42
N SER A 209 10.41 -6.73 -26.87
CA SER A 209 11.29 -5.85 -27.66
C SER A 209 12.36 -6.64 -28.41
N ILE A 210 13.04 -7.57 -27.74
CA ILE A 210 14.05 -8.44 -28.39
C ILE A 210 13.41 -9.37 -29.44
N GLY A 211 12.17 -9.83 -29.24
CA GLY A 211 11.47 -10.64 -30.25
C GLY A 211 10.96 -9.85 -31.47
N THR A 212 11.00 -8.51 -31.41
CA THR A 212 10.60 -7.61 -32.51
C THR A 212 11.82 -7.15 -33.32
N LEU A 213 13.00 -7.14 -32.71
CA LEU A 213 14.30 -7.05 -33.38
C LEU A 213 14.74 -8.46 -33.83
N ILE A 214 14.46 -8.81 -35.09
CA ILE A 214 15.17 -9.75 -35.99
C ILE A 214 14.15 -10.36 -36.97
N THR A 215 13.95 -9.67 -38.09
CA THR A 215 14.28 -10.18 -39.44
C THR A 215 14.66 -8.99 -40.32
N THR A 216 15.78 -8.34 -40.01
CA THR A 216 16.61 -7.77 -41.07
C THR A 216 17.95 -8.46 -40.92
N ALA A 217 18.23 -9.31 -41.90
CA ALA A 217 19.56 -9.83 -42.10
C ALA A 217 20.53 -8.65 -42.30
N ASP A 218 21.72 -8.87 -41.79
CA ASP A 218 22.98 -8.21 -42.12
C ASP A 218 23.32 -6.86 -41.46
N ASP A 219 24.52 -6.90 -40.87
CA ASP A 219 25.52 -5.86 -40.62
C ASP A 219 25.46 -5.01 -39.32
N ASP A 220 26.33 -5.46 -38.41
CA ASP A 220 27.41 -4.74 -37.74
C ASP A 220 27.18 -3.52 -36.81
N GLU A 221 27.89 -3.64 -35.68
CA GLU A 221 28.36 -2.64 -34.70
C GLU A 221 27.35 -1.88 -33.84
N CYS A 222 27.29 -2.33 -32.58
CA CYS A 222 26.63 -1.67 -31.46
C CYS A 222 27.37 -0.39 -31.03
N GLU A 223 26.67 0.74 -31.02
CA GLU A 223 27.01 1.87 -30.15
C GLU A 223 25.81 2.22 -29.26
N PHE A 224 26.09 2.29 -27.96
CA PHE A 224 25.13 2.36 -26.87
C PHE A 224 24.85 3.83 -26.53
N ASN A 225 23.70 4.40 -26.95
CA ASN A 225 23.06 5.56 -26.30
C ASN A 225 21.67 5.91 -26.90
N ASP A 226 20.75 6.36 -26.03
CA ASP A 226 19.44 7.00 -26.30
C ASP A 226 18.37 6.21 -27.08
N ASP A 227 18.26 4.90 -26.82
CA ASP A 227 17.31 3.99 -27.49
C ASP A 227 15.81 4.24 -27.15
N TYR A 228 15.52 4.94 -26.04
CA TYR A 228 14.14 5.10 -25.55
C TYR A 228 13.27 6.01 -26.45
N THR A 229 13.87 6.99 -27.12
CA THR A 229 13.15 7.89 -28.04
C THR A 229 13.01 7.23 -29.42
N ARG A 230 14.01 6.44 -29.82
CA ARG A 230 14.11 5.82 -31.15
C ARG A 230 13.09 4.69 -31.36
N GLU A 231 12.85 3.86 -30.35
CA GLU A 231 11.89 2.74 -30.45
C GLU A 231 10.43 3.26 -30.55
N CYS A 232 10.10 4.34 -29.81
CA CYS A 232 8.81 5.03 -29.95
C CYS A 232 8.67 5.67 -31.32
N ASP A 233 9.72 6.33 -31.84
CA ASP A 233 9.69 6.96 -33.16
C ASP A 233 9.53 5.92 -34.28
N GLN A 234 10.16 4.76 -34.16
CA GLN A 234 9.99 3.66 -35.13
C GLN A 234 8.58 3.06 -35.09
N LEU A 235 7.98 2.86 -33.91
CA LEU A 235 6.61 2.37 -33.80
C LEU A 235 5.60 3.39 -34.35
N VAL A 236 5.81 4.68 -34.08
CA VAL A 236 5.00 5.77 -34.63
C VAL A 236 5.12 5.82 -36.15
N GLN A 237 6.32 5.63 -36.72
CA GLN A 237 6.53 5.57 -38.17
C GLN A 237 5.85 4.35 -38.81
N GLN A 238 5.93 3.16 -38.19
CA GLN A 238 5.25 1.96 -38.68
C GLN A 238 3.72 2.10 -38.66
N LEU A 239 3.16 2.68 -37.59
CA LEU A 239 1.72 2.95 -37.48
C LEU A 239 1.26 4.00 -38.51
N GLN A 240 2.09 5.01 -38.79
CA GLN A 240 1.83 5.99 -39.83
C GLN A 240 1.90 5.38 -41.24
N GLN A 241 2.81 4.44 -41.48
CA GLN A 241 2.87 3.68 -42.73
C GLN A 241 1.63 2.78 -42.90
N GLN A 242 1.23 2.04 -41.87
CA GLN A 242 -0.01 1.24 -41.90
C GLN A 242 -1.25 2.10 -42.14
N GLN A 243 -1.33 3.31 -41.57
CA GLN A 243 -2.42 4.25 -41.86
C GLN A 243 -2.43 4.71 -43.32
N LYS A 244 -1.25 4.97 -43.89
CA LYS A 244 -1.09 5.32 -45.30
C LYS A 244 -1.59 4.19 -46.21
N GLU A 245 -1.35 2.94 -45.84
CA GLU A 245 -1.80 1.76 -46.59
C GLU A 245 -3.31 1.51 -46.45
N LEU A 246 -3.91 1.82 -45.30
CA LEU A 246 -5.33 1.61 -45.03
C LEU A 246 -6.29 2.60 -45.71
N ASN A 247 -5.78 3.58 -46.47
CA ASN A 247 -6.56 4.57 -47.22
C ASN A 247 -7.72 5.20 -46.41
N CYS A 248 -7.51 5.34 -45.10
CA CYS A 248 -8.46 5.95 -44.20
C CYS A 248 -8.41 7.46 -44.44
N ASP A 249 -9.55 8.03 -44.80
CA ASP A 249 -9.82 9.46 -44.97
C ASP A 249 -8.94 10.34 -44.07
N SER A 250 -7.96 11.01 -44.69
CA SER A 250 -6.92 11.85 -44.07
C SER A 250 -7.47 13.00 -43.22
N SER A 251 -8.79 13.25 -43.26
CA SER A 251 -9.46 14.28 -42.46
C SER A 251 -9.63 13.92 -40.98
N LYS A 252 -9.54 12.64 -40.59
CA LYS A 252 -9.55 12.22 -39.18
C LYS A 252 -8.14 11.93 -38.70
N LYS A 253 -7.45 12.95 -38.20
CA LYS A 253 -6.21 12.77 -37.40
C LYS A 253 -6.53 11.89 -36.18
N LEU A 254 -6.27 10.60 -36.28
CA LEU A 254 -6.25 9.69 -35.13
C LEU A 254 -5.13 10.19 -34.21
N LYS A 255 -5.50 10.71 -33.04
CA LYS A 255 -4.53 10.96 -31.97
C LYS A 255 -4.14 9.60 -31.40
N TYR A 256 -2.96 9.12 -31.75
CA TYR A 256 -2.33 8.02 -31.04
C TYR A 256 -1.68 8.60 -29.79
N GLU A 257 -2.25 8.29 -28.64
CA GLU A 257 -1.59 8.57 -27.37
C GLU A 257 -0.72 7.36 -27.05
N VAL A 258 0.60 7.54 -27.17
CA VAL A 258 1.57 6.51 -26.81
C VAL A 258 1.48 6.31 -25.31
N MET A 259 0.85 5.20 -24.90
CA MET A 259 0.75 4.87 -23.49
C MET A 259 2.09 4.39 -22.96
N VAL A 260 2.49 4.92 -21.82
CA VAL A 260 3.67 4.43 -21.08
C VAL A 260 3.52 2.94 -20.78
N TYR A 261 4.64 2.22 -20.83
CA TYR A 261 4.67 0.79 -20.56
C TYR A 261 4.16 0.46 -19.15
N PRO A 262 3.40 -0.65 -18.98
CA PRO A 262 2.80 -1.00 -17.68
C PRO A 262 3.82 -1.15 -16.55
N HIS A 263 5.02 -1.65 -16.85
CA HIS A 263 6.07 -1.83 -15.83
C HIS A 263 6.53 -0.50 -15.21
N SER A 264 6.52 0.61 -15.97
CA SER A 264 6.87 1.93 -15.43
C SER A 264 5.82 2.41 -14.43
N ASN A 265 4.53 2.18 -14.72
CA ASN A 265 3.46 2.49 -13.77
C ASN A 265 3.55 1.58 -12.52
N VAL A 266 3.81 0.28 -12.68
CA VAL A 266 4.01 -0.63 -11.54
C VAL A 266 5.22 -0.22 -10.69
N ALA A 267 6.27 0.35 -11.29
CA ALA A 267 7.42 0.86 -10.54
C ALA A 267 7.02 1.95 -9.53
N ILE A 268 6.04 2.79 -9.87
CA ILE A 268 5.56 3.87 -9.01
C ILE A 268 4.98 3.32 -7.71
N ILE A 269 4.08 2.34 -7.79
CA ILE A 269 3.48 1.72 -6.60
C ILE A 269 4.49 0.87 -5.82
N TYR A 270 5.45 0.24 -6.50
CA TYR A 270 6.55 -0.46 -5.82
C TYR A 270 7.41 0.50 -5.00
N ILE A 271 7.83 1.64 -5.59
CA ILE A 271 8.60 2.66 -4.88
C ILE A 271 7.78 3.24 -3.74
N ALA A 272 6.50 3.55 -3.96
CA ALA A 272 5.59 4.06 -2.93
C ALA A 272 5.49 3.10 -1.73
N ALA A 273 5.26 1.81 -1.97
CA ALA A 273 5.20 0.80 -0.92
C ALA A 273 6.51 0.66 -0.15
N THR A 274 7.64 0.74 -0.87
CA THR A 274 8.97 0.64 -0.26
C THR A 274 9.27 1.84 0.62
N LEU A 275 8.98 3.05 0.14
CA LEU A 275 9.11 4.27 0.93
C LEU A 275 8.22 4.21 2.17
N HIS A 276 6.95 3.80 2.02
CA HIS A 276 6.03 3.59 3.12
C HIS A 276 6.58 2.64 4.19
N ALA A 277 7.04 1.45 3.79
CA ALA A 277 7.63 0.45 4.68
C ALA A 277 8.89 0.99 5.40
N ILE A 278 9.77 1.68 4.67
CA ILE A 278 10.97 2.30 5.26
C ILE A 278 10.58 3.36 6.28
N GLY A 279 9.62 4.23 5.96
CA GLY A 279 9.11 5.24 6.89
C GLY A 279 8.61 4.61 8.18
N ASN A 280 7.75 3.58 8.08
CA ASN A 280 7.24 2.85 9.24
C ASN A 280 8.35 2.16 10.04
N ALA A 281 9.38 1.63 9.37
CA ALA A 281 10.53 1.02 10.03
C ALA A 281 11.38 2.06 10.78
N LEU A 282 11.64 3.24 10.20
CA LEU A 282 12.45 4.30 10.82
C LEU A 282 11.88 4.77 12.17
N VAL A 283 10.56 5.01 12.23
CA VAL A 283 9.87 5.36 13.49
C VAL A 283 9.76 4.19 14.47
N THR A 284 10.09 2.97 14.03
CA THR A 284 10.15 1.80 14.89
C THR A 284 11.56 1.57 15.45
N PHE A 285 12.61 1.92 14.69
CA PHE A 285 14.00 1.68 15.11
C PHE A 285 14.49 2.56 16.25
N THR A 286 14.03 3.81 16.34
CA THR A 286 14.51 4.76 17.35
C THR A 286 13.36 5.62 17.84
N ASN A 287 13.54 6.22 19.01
CA ASN A 287 12.54 7.05 19.66
C ASN A 287 12.86 8.57 19.56
N HIS A 288 13.68 8.97 18.59
CA HIS A 288 13.99 10.37 18.34
C HIS A 288 12.92 11.04 17.47
N PHE A 289 12.59 12.28 17.82
CA PHE A 289 11.59 13.07 17.13
C PHE A 289 11.87 13.27 15.62
N TYR A 290 13.13 13.40 15.20
CA TYR A 290 13.43 13.60 13.78
C TYR A 290 13.03 12.39 12.89
N MET A 291 12.98 11.17 13.43
CA MET A 291 12.48 10.01 12.67
C MET A 291 11.00 10.14 12.36
N TRP A 292 10.22 10.71 13.29
CA TRP A 292 8.83 11.05 13.06
C TRP A 292 8.68 12.06 11.92
N VAL A 293 9.50 13.12 11.91
CA VAL A 293 9.50 14.14 10.86
C VAL A 293 9.79 13.51 9.49
N ILE A 294 10.85 12.70 9.37
CA ILE A 294 11.21 12.01 8.13
C ILE A 294 10.05 11.12 7.65
N PHE A 295 9.44 10.37 8.57
CA PHE A 295 8.28 9.53 8.28
C PHE A 295 7.09 10.31 7.72
N GLN A 296 6.76 11.47 8.30
CA GLN A 296 5.67 12.33 7.79
C GLN A 296 5.94 12.83 6.36
N PHE A 297 7.19 13.18 6.05
CA PHE A 297 7.57 13.57 4.68
C PHE A 297 7.51 12.40 3.70
N ILE A 298 7.95 11.20 4.12
CA ILE A 298 7.85 9.97 3.33
C ILE A 298 6.37 9.66 3.00
N TYR A 299 5.46 9.86 3.94
CA TYR A 299 4.02 9.73 3.71
C TYR A 299 3.52 10.77 2.70
N GLY A 300 3.99 12.01 2.82
CA GLY A 300 3.75 13.08 1.86
C GLY A 300 4.27 12.81 0.45
N ILE A 301 5.08 11.76 0.23
CA ILE A 301 5.54 11.34 -1.11
C ILE A 301 4.80 10.06 -1.55
N SER A 302 4.68 9.08 -0.66
CA SER A 302 4.19 7.73 -0.98
C SER A 302 2.73 7.74 -1.44
N PHE A 303 1.85 8.47 -0.76
CA PHE A 303 0.42 8.50 -1.12
C PHE A 303 0.09 9.27 -2.40
N PRO A 304 0.75 10.40 -2.71
CA PRO A 304 0.69 10.98 -4.06
C PRO A 304 1.09 10.01 -5.17
N MET A 305 2.10 9.15 -4.94
CA MET A 305 2.52 8.15 -5.93
C MET A 305 1.45 7.08 -6.16
N TYR A 306 0.78 6.59 -5.10
CA TYR A 306 -0.39 5.71 -5.24
C TYR A 306 -1.53 6.37 -6.01
N ALA A 307 -1.84 7.63 -5.69
CA ALA A 307 -2.86 8.41 -6.39
C ALA A 307 -2.52 8.60 -7.87
N TYR A 308 -1.27 8.95 -8.18
CA TYR A 308 -0.78 9.08 -9.55
C TYR A 308 -0.92 7.78 -10.33
N TYR A 309 -0.54 6.64 -9.74
CA TYR A 309 -0.70 5.34 -10.37
C TYR A 309 -2.16 5.06 -10.74
N CYS A 310 -3.12 5.34 -9.84
CA CYS A 310 -4.54 5.15 -10.15
C CYS A 310 -5.00 5.97 -11.36
N ILE A 311 -4.39 7.13 -11.59
CA ILE A 311 -4.72 8.01 -12.72
C ILE A 311 -4.02 7.56 -14.00
N ALA A 312 -2.76 7.17 -13.90
CA ALA A 312 -1.93 6.73 -15.04
C ALA A 312 -2.33 5.33 -15.55
N GLU A 313 -2.81 4.45 -14.68
CA GLU A 313 -3.23 3.09 -15.00
C GLU A 313 -4.60 2.77 -14.39
N PRO A 314 -5.70 3.46 -14.78
CA PRO A 314 -7.01 3.34 -14.12
C PRO A 314 -7.64 1.95 -14.23
N ASN A 315 -7.14 1.15 -15.18
CA ASN A 315 -7.46 -0.26 -15.31
C ASN A 315 -6.18 -1.09 -15.42
N ALA A 316 -5.94 -1.96 -14.44
CA ALA A 316 -4.81 -2.89 -14.39
C ALA A 316 -4.88 -4.03 -15.44
N SER A 317 -5.61 -3.86 -16.55
CA SER A 317 -5.75 -4.85 -17.62
C SER A 317 -4.46 -5.07 -18.41
N ARG A 318 -3.59 -4.06 -18.47
CA ARG A 318 -2.28 -4.14 -19.14
C ARG A 318 -1.20 -4.78 -18.27
N ILE A 319 -1.43 -4.92 -16.97
CA ILE A 319 -0.49 -5.57 -16.07
C ILE A 319 -0.53 -7.06 -16.33
N SER A 320 0.63 -7.63 -16.60
CA SER A 320 0.84 -9.06 -16.65
C SER A 320 1.11 -9.57 -15.24
N TRP A 321 0.40 -10.61 -14.84
CA TRP A 321 0.46 -11.14 -13.49
C TRP A 321 1.27 -12.43 -13.51
N TYR A 322 2.21 -12.54 -12.58
CA TYR A 322 3.04 -13.74 -12.48
C TYR A 322 2.19 -14.93 -12.01
N LYS A 323 2.63 -16.15 -12.35
CA LYS A 323 1.96 -17.37 -11.87
C LYS A 323 2.24 -17.56 -10.38
N VAL A 324 1.19 -17.88 -9.62
CA VAL A 324 1.29 -18.06 -8.17
C VAL A 324 2.16 -19.27 -7.87
N ASP A 325 3.17 -19.05 -7.05
CA ASP A 325 4.08 -20.07 -6.57
C ASP A 325 4.03 -20.06 -5.05
N TYR A 326 3.33 -21.03 -4.46
CA TYR A 326 3.05 -21.05 -3.03
C TYR A 326 4.32 -21.00 -2.16
N ALA A 327 5.45 -21.52 -2.65
CA ALA A 327 6.71 -21.44 -1.93
C ALA A 327 7.26 -20.01 -1.92
N LYS A 328 7.18 -19.30 -3.05
CA LYS A 328 7.58 -17.88 -3.14
C LYS A 328 6.63 -16.99 -2.35
N GLU A 329 5.33 -17.27 -2.41
CA GLU A 329 4.32 -16.57 -1.63
C GLU A 329 4.56 -16.72 -0.13
N ALA A 330 4.84 -17.94 0.34
CA ALA A 330 5.21 -18.18 1.72
C ALA A 330 6.51 -17.45 2.11
N LEU A 331 7.51 -17.42 1.21
CA LEU A 331 8.77 -16.72 1.44
C LEU A 331 8.55 -15.20 1.59
N VAL A 332 7.67 -14.58 0.80
CA VAL A 332 7.31 -13.16 0.96
C VAL A 332 6.71 -12.91 2.35
N MET A 333 5.77 -13.75 2.79
CA MET A 333 5.16 -13.61 4.12
C MET A 333 6.17 -13.77 5.25
N VAL A 334 7.03 -14.80 5.17
CA VAL A 334 8.09 -15.04 6.17
C VAL A 334 9.08 -13.88 6.19
N SER A 335 9.43 -13.32 5.02
CA SER A 335 10.32 -12.17 4.93
C SER A 335 9.70 -10.94 5.58
N GLY A 336 8.43 -10.64 5.30
CA GLY A 336 7.71 -9.52 5.94
C GLY A 336 7.65 -9.66 7.46
N ILE A 337 7.29 -10.85 7.96
CA ILE A 337 7.27 -11.17 9.40
C ILE A 337 8.65 -11.00 10.04
N THR A 338 9.69 -11.53 9.38
CA THR A 338 11.06 -11.49 9.89
C THR A 338 11.57 -10.05 9.95
N LEU A 339 11.36 -9.27 8.90
CA LEU A 339 11.77 -7.86 8.85
C LEU A 339 11.02 -7.02 9.89
N ALA A 340 9.72 -7.24 10.07
CA ALA A 340 8.95 -6.56 11.11
C ALA A 340 9.44 -6.89 12.52
N GLY A 341 9.70 -8.18 12.79
CA GLY A 341 10.27 -8.63 14.06
C GLY A 341 11.65 -8.04 14.34
N LEU A 342 12.53 -8.02 13.34
CA LEU A 342 13.85 -7.40 13.43
C LEU A 342 13.74 -5.90 13.72
N SER A 343 12.85 -5.19 13.04
CA SER A 343 12.66 -3.75 13.27
C SER A 343 12.19 -3.42 14.68
N ILE A 344 11.24 -4.20 15.21
CA ILE A 344 10.78 -4.04 16.59
C ILE A 344 11.90 -4.40 17.57
N ALA A 345 12.65 -5.48 17.34
CA ALA A 345 13.76 -5.87 18.21
C ALA A 345 14.85 -4.79 18.28
N ILE A 346 15.20 -4.18 17.14
CA ILE A 346 16.12 -3.03 17.07
C ILE A 346 15.55 -1.85 17.86
N GLY A 347 14.26 -1.54 17.67
CA GLY A 347 13.57 -0.48 18.42
C GLY A 347 13.64 -0.66 19.94
N ILE A 348 13.36 -1.88 20.42
CA ILE A 348 13.44 -2.24 21.84
C ILE A 348 14.88 -2.07 22.35
N TYR A 349 15.86 -2.62 21.61
CA TYR A 349 17.27 -2.53 22.00
C TYR A 349 17.75 -1.08 22.10
N ASN A 350 17.39 -0.23 21.15
CA ASN A 350 17.75 1.18 21.16
C ASN A 350 17.05 1.96 22.29
N ALA A 351 15.81 1.61 22.64
CA ALA A 351 15.10 2.24 23.76
C ALA A 351 15.73 1.90 25.13
N ASP A 352 16.37 0.74 25.27
CA ASP A 352 17.00 0.31 26.52
C ASP A 352 18.40 0.92 26.74
N ILE A 353 19.13 1.30 25.67
CA ILE A 353 20.46 1.94 25.79
C ILE A 353 20.39 3.31 26.51
N HIS A 354 19.24 3.97 26.46
CA HIS A 354 19.04 5.32 27.00
C HIS A 354 18.41 5.34 28.41
N ARG A 355 18.20 4.16 29.04
CA ARG A 355 17.82 4.04 30.46
C ARG A 355 19.05 3.75 31.32
#